data_AF-A0A1H4YSC5-F1
#
_entry.id   AF-A0A1H4YSC5-F1
#
_cell.length_a   1.000
_cell.length_b   1.000
_cell.length_c   1.000
_cell.angle_alpha   90.00
_cell.angle_beta   90.00
_cell.angle_gamma   90.00
#
_symmetry.space_group_name_H-M   'P 1'
#
loop_
_entity.id
_entity.type
_entity.pdbx_description
1 polymer ?
#
loop_
_entity_poly.entity_id
_entity_poly.type
_entity_poly.pdbx_seq_one_letter_code
_entity_poly.pdbx_strand_id
1 'polypeptide(L)' 'MAEETPGGGGGFEGDAFEGLVLDEAFVRAAEASEPSARARMLAARWRAEAPEPQPWRSDQPPAGWFFSKARRRRRRRRGD' A
#
# COMPACT_ATOMS: atom_id res chain seq x y z
N MET A 1 -23.14 -24.27 -14.35
CA MET A 1 -22.79 -24.99 -13.12
C MET A 1 -22.02 -24.00 -12.26
N ALA A 2 -22.73 -23.28 -11.38
CA ALA A 2 -22.07 -22.42 -10.41
C ALA A 2 -21.61 -23.34 -9.28
N GLU A 3 -20.30 -23.50 -9.11
CA GLU A 3 -19.78 -24.23 -7.96
C GLU A 3 -20.11 -23.43 -6.69
N GLU A 4 -20.95 -24.03 -5.85
CA GLU A 4 -21.10 -23.63 -4.45
C GLU A 4 -19.71 -23.63 -3.81
N THR A 5 -19.22 -22.45 -3.45
CA THR A 5 -18.14 -22.33 -2.49
C THR A 5 -18.61 -23.04 -1.22
N PRO A 6 -17.91 -24.08 -0.72
CA PRO A 6 -18.31 -24.70 0.54
C PRO A 6 -18.28 -23.62 1.61
N GLY A 7 -19.45 -23.27 2.13
CA GLY A 7 -19.59 -22.39 3.27
C GLY A 7 -18.74 -22.97 4.38
N GLY A 8 -17.65 -22.27 4.72
CA GLY A 8 -16.74 -22.62 5.80
C GLY A 8 -17.44 -22.45 7.14
N GLY A 9 -18.39 -23.34 7.43
CA GLY A 9 -19.00 -23.53 8.73
C GLY A 9 -18.02 -24.27 9.64
N GLY A 10 -16.86 -23.64 9.91
CA GLY A 10 -16.06 -23.99 11.07
C GLY A 10 -16.77 -23.40 12.27
N GLY A 11 -17.58 -24.18 12.97
CA GLY A 11 -18.00 -23.83 14.31
C GLY A 11 -16.75 -23.85 15.20
N PHE A 12 -16.27 -22.68 15.61
CA PHE A 12 -15.15 -22.55 16.52
C PHE A 12 -15.67 -22.46 17.95
N GLU A 13 -14.98 -23.12 18.87
CA GLU A 13 -15.05 -22.87 20.32
C GLU A 13 -14.79 -21.38 20.58
N GLY A 14 -15.86 -20.58 20.66
CA GLY A 14 -15.76 -19.12 20.72
C GLY A 14 -15.21 -18.53 19.42
N ASP A 15 -15.85 -17.49 18.89
CA ASP A 15 -15.21 -16.73 17.82
C ASP A 15 -13.95 -16.10 18.41
N ALA A 16 -12.76 -16.42 17.88
CA ALA A 16 -11.49 -15.86 18.35
C ALA A 16 -11.44 -14.32 18.25
N PHE A 17 -12.38 -13.73 17.52
CA PHE A 17 -12.56 -12.29 17.37
C PHE A 17 -13.72 -11.74 18.24
N GLU A 18 -14.41 -12.59 19.01
CA GLU A 18 -15.49 -12.18 19.91
C GLU A 18 -14.94 -11.24 20.99
N GLY A 19 -15.49 -10.02 21.04
CA GLY A 19 -15.06 -8.99 21.98
C GLY A 19 -13.74 -8.29 21.63
N LEU A 20 -13.09 -8.62 20.50
CA LEU A 20 -11.90 -7.92 20.05
C LEU A 20 -12.26 -6.49 19.58
N VAL A 21 -11.65 -5.49 20.22
CA VAL A 21 -11.84 -4.07 19.85
C VAL A 21 -10.72 -3.63 18.93
N LEU A 22 -11.06 -3.34 17.67
CA LEU A 22 -10.13 -2.89 16.63
C LEU A 22 -9.96 -1.36 16.65
N ASP A 23 -9.48 -0.82 17.77
CA ASP A 23 -9.24 0.61 17.95
C ASP A 23 -7.81 1.05 17.53
N GLU A 24 -7.50 2.33 17.72
CA GLU A 24 -6.19 2.88 17.38
C GLU A 24 -5.06 2.24 18.22
N ALA A 25 -5.31 1.90 19.48
CA ALA A 25 -4.29 1.28 20.33
C ALA A 25 -3.95 -0.12 19.83
N PHE A 26 -4.95 -0.91 19.44
CA PHE A 26 -4.77 -2.21 18.79
C PHE A 26 -3.91 -2.09 17.52
N VAL A 27 -4.20 -1.13 16.63
CA VAL A 27 -3.43 -0.90 15.40
C VAL A 27 -1.99 -0.51 15.70
N ARG A 28 -1.75 0.33 16.72
CA ARG A 28 -0.40 0.78 17.12
C ARG A 28 0.43 -0.30 17.80
N ALA A 29 -0.21 -1.27 18.45
CA ALA A 29 0.46 -2.38 19.11
C ALA A 29 0.97 -3.44 18.13
N ALA A 30 0.53 -3.42 16.87
CA ALA A 30 0.99 -4.37 15.86
C ALA A 30 2.51 -4.23 15.64
N GLU A 31 3.22 -5.36 15.74
CA GLU A 31 4.67 -5.42 15.52
C GLU A 31 5.05 -5.02 14.09
N ALA A 32 4.22 -5.39 13.12
CA ALA A 32 4.42 -5.08 11.71
C ALA A 32 3.47 -3.97 11.25
N SER A 33 4.02 -2.92 10.66
CA SER A 33 3.26 -1.88 9.97
C SER A 33 3.38 -2.09 8.46
N GLU A 34 2.56 -2.99 7.93
CA GLU A 34 2.51 -3.26 6.49
C GLU A 34 1.45 -2.39 5.80
N PRO A 35 1.63 -2.11 4.49
CA PRO A 35 0.57 -1.50 3.71
C PRO A 35 -0.69 -2.36 3.76
N SER A 36 -1.85 -1.71 3.69
CA SER A 36 -3.13 -2.39 3.62
C SER A 36 -3.12 -3.46 2.53
N ALA A 37 -3.89 -4.54 2.72
CA ALA A 37 -3.99 -5.63 1.75
C ALA A 37 -4.25 -5.09 0.33
N ARG A 38 -5.14 -4.10 0.22
CA ARG A 38 -5.46 -3.41 -1.03
C ARG A 38 -4.23 -2.72 -1.66
N ALA A 39 -3.41 -2.03 -0.87
CA ALA A 39 -2.20 -1.38 -1.37
C ALA A 39 -1.18 -2.41 -1.90
N ARG A 40 -1.00 -3.53 -1.20
CA ARG A 40 -0.14 -4.63 -1.67
C ARG A 40 -0.67 -5.26 -2.97
N MET A 41 -1.98 -5.48 -3.07
CA MET A 41 -2.62 -5.96 -4.29
C MET A 41 -2.45 -5.00 -5.46
N LEU A 42 -2.63 -3.68 -5.24
CA LEU A 42 -2.41 -2.66 -6.27
C LEU A 42 -0.94 -2.59 -6.70
N ALA A 43 0.00 -2.65 -5.76
CA ALA A 43 1.43 -2.65 -6.06
C ALA A 43 1.86 -3.90 -6.84
N ALA A 44 1.27 -5.08 -6.55
CA ALA A 44 1.47 -6.28 -7.34
C ALA A 44 0.92 -6.12 -8.76
N ARG A 45 -0.32 -5.61 -8.90
CA ARG A 45 -0.92 -5.33 -10.20
C ARG A 45 -0.05 -4.37 -11.02
N TRP A 46 0.36 -3.23 -10.47
CA TRP A 46 1.15 -2.23 -11.19
C TRP A 46 2.57 -2.67 -11.55
N ARG A 47 3.14 -3.65 -10.85
CA ARG A 47 4.42 -4.25 -11.25
C ARG A 47 4.29 -5.08 -12.52
N ALA A 48 3.14 -5.74 -12.73
CA ALA A 48 2.86 -6.53 -13.92
C ALA A 48 2.27 -5.68 -15.05
N GLU A 49 1.41 -4.73 -14.70
CA GLU A 49 0.62 -3.93 -15.61
C GLU A 49 0.57 -2.49 -15.10
N ALA A 50 1.55 -1.70 -15.54
CA ALA A 50 1.58 -0.29 -15.23
C ALA A 50 0.33 0.38 -15.83
N PRO A 51 -0.29 1.34 -15.13
CA PRO A 51 -1.41 2.07 -15.69
C PRO A 51 -0.93 2.87 -16.91
N GLU A 52 -1.76 2.90 -17.95
CA GLU A 52 -1.51 3.72 -19.14
C GLU A 52 -1.38 5.21 -18.77
N PRO A 53 -0.47 5.95 -19.44
CA PRO A 53 -0.33 7.39 -19.27
C PRO A 53 -1.65 8.06 -19.66
N GLN A 54 -2.21 8.83 -18.73
CA GLN A 54 -3.43 9.60 -18.99
C GLN A 54 -3.06 11.06 -19.24
N PRO A 55 -3.71 11.78 -20.17
CA PRO A 55 -3.31 13.14 -20.53
C PRO A 55 -3.38 14.16 -19.37
N TRP A 56 -4.19 13.93 -18.34
CA TRP A 56 -4.21 14.71 -17.10
C TRP A 56 -3.19 14.25 -16.04
N ARG A 57 -2.61 13.06 -16.21
CA ARG A 57 -1.47 12.56 -15.45
C ARG A 57 -0.20 12.78 -16.27
N SER A 58 0.44 13.93 -16.07
CA SER A 58 1.78 14.15 -16.59
C SER A 58 2.77 13.22 -15.86
N ASP A 59 3.09 12.07 -16.44
CA ASP A 59 4.15 11.17 -15.95
C ASP A 59 5.54 11.80 -16.10
N GLN A 60 5.64 12.82 -16.95
CA GLN A 60 6.77 13.72 -17.02
C GLN A 60 6.56 14.85 -16.01
N PRO A 61 7.52 15.14 -15.12
CA PRO A 61 7.42 16.30 -14.25
C PRO A 61 7.26 17.54 -15.13
N PRO A 62 6.29 18.45 -14.84
CA PRO A 62 6.12 19.67 -15.61
C PRO A 62 7.46 20.40 -15.64
N ALA A 63 7.84 20.87 -16.82
CA ALA A 63 9.13 21.51 -17.07
C ALA A 63 9.40 22.55 -15.97
N GLY A 64 10.28 22.21 -15.02
CA GLY A 64 10.51 23.01 -13.82
C GLY A 64 9.84 22.51 -12.54
N TRP A 65 9.72 21.20 -12.26
CA TRP A 65 9.58 20.76 -10.87
C TRP A 65 10.85 21.18 -10.10
N PHE A 66 10.77 22.38 -9.52
CA PHE A 66 11.77 22.99 -8.67
C PHE A 66 12.22 21.93 -7.65
N PHE A 67 13.52 21.70 -7.53
CA PHE A 67 14.17 20.54 -6.87
C PHE A 67 14.33 19.27 -7.73
N SER A 68 14.98 19.39 -8.88
CA SER A 68 15.66 18.24 -9.47
C SER A 68 16.49 17.53 -8.39
N LYS A 69 16.27 16.23 -8.18
CA LYS A 69 17.06 15.41 -7.22
C LYS A 69 18.57 15.59 -7.43
N ALA A 70 19.00 15.90 -8.66
CA ALA A 70 20.36 16.28 -9.01
C ALA A 70 20.89 17.48 -8.19
N ARG A 71 20.09 18.54 -7.98
CA ARG A 71 20.49 19.72 -7.21
C ARG A 71 20.62 19.41 -5.71
N ARG A 72 19.75 18.56 -5.15
CA ARG A 72 19.82 18.13 -3.74
C ARG A 72 21.06 17.28 -3.47
N ARG A 73 21.46 16.40 -4.39
CA ARG A 73 22.70 15.61 -4.28
C ARG A 73 23.96 16.47 -4.30
N ARG A 74 23.96 17.59 -5.04
CA ARG A 74 25.13 18.48 -5.15
C ARG A 74 25.42 19.29 -3.88
N ARG A 75 24.40 19.61 -3.07
CA ARG A 75 24.57 20.32 -1.78
C ARG A 75 25.17 19.47 -0.67
N ARG A 76 25.09 18.13 -0.74
CA ARG A 76 25.64 17.22 0.28
C ARG A 76 27.15 16.96 0.15
N ARG A 77 27.79 17.37 -0.95
CA ARG A 77 29.22 17.12 -1.23
C ARG A 77 30.12 18.35 -1.03
N ARG A 78 29.59 19.44 -0.48
CA ARG A 78 30.32 20.70 -0.26
C ARG A 78 30.32 21.11 1.22
N GLY A 79 30.10 20.15 2.12
CA GLY A 79 30.02 20.38 3.56
C GLY A 79 31.00 19.52 4.36
N ASP A 80 32.03 18.99 3.71
CA ASP A 80 33.28 18.52 4.33
C ASP A 80 34.37 19.56 4.05
#